data_AF-A0A1W5CYT1-F1
#
_entry.id   AF-A0A1W5CYT1-F1
#
_cell.length_a   1.000
_cell.length_b   1.000
_cell.length_c   1.000
_cell.angle_alpha   90.00
_cell.angle_beta   90.00
_cell.angle_gamma   90.00
#
_symmetry.space_group_name_H-M   'P 1'
#
loop_
_entity.id
_entity.type
_entity.pdbx_description
1 polymer ?
#
loop_
_entity_poly.entity_id
_entity_poly.type
_entity_poly.pdbx_seq_one_letter_code
_entity_poly.pdbx_strand_id
1 'polypeptide(L)'
;MSTITYIVTVPSERLSGLSGKTFYDAAGKRITLEEATQKAFLDTQKNDEDKDCDNKGAKEEGNHKALDAKEHHDLPDNDDEVEEEVIEDDVSYRDGIDEFEEFEWMEAIYGEATIPDDTSDTEAKRIANCVAKIIHRGEIRGSFEADMDLPSRDTSTVASELFDRYGRLKRELREHPVKKGFGVWGKELDTGDFLLIELLTVEKDHQRQGIATKLANIVQEYAQEKCRSIPFSFVWATHYHTTEYSIEVATLSSKERKASFNRSQARAVAFWRSLGYRRVGSTQFLCLAADSNHPSRKLAAIDDYDPPVRNDTVEDGRDFKDAYPVHYCIAHSSDTDVAEMMHEKLNADVGRVAGPVWCEWKDHYFQHMLPHVSANLATNKSLRQGFTNMFDHIASCLRLKQAPTTENVLGALDAATEWPPCTRNFLQRGGSVASAVLQVLEFAMDQDEMIGDGEHQATFEEDIDELKECRNDNEWAFVRRLCGFADERKNFGMGVELGMETGGGGHQLLGKRTREEQTGDEQESYLIC
;
A
#
# COMPACT_ATOMS: atom_id res chain seq x y z
N MET A 1 10.70 -35.48 10.07
CA MET A 1 10.66 -34.21 9.32
C MET A 1 9.79 -34.47 8.12
N SER A 2 8.63 -33.82 8.03
CA SER A 2 7.74 -33.99 6.89
C SER A 2 8.43 -33.53 5.60
N THR A 3 8.30 -34.30 4.52
CA THR A 3 8.93 -33.97 3.24
C THR A 3 8.19 -32.81 2.58
N ILE A 4 8.91 -31.70 2.41
CA ILE A 4 8.41 -30.52 1.70
C ILE A 4 8.60 -30.76 0.19
N THR A 5 7.52 -30.56 -0.56
CA THR A 5 7.54 -30.57 -2.04
C THR A 5 7.40 -29.15 -2.56
N TYR A 6 8.20 -28.79 -3.55
CA TYR A 6 8.11 -27.48 -4.20
C TYR A 6 7.57 -27.65 -5.62
N ILE A 7 6.65 -26.78 -6.00
CA ILE A 7 5.92 -26.85 -7.25
C ILE A 7 6.01 -25.48 -7.92
N VAL A 8 6.36 -25.45 -9.20
CA VAL A 8 6.26 -24.24 -10.04
C VAL A 8 5.28 -24.51 -11.17
N THR A 9 4.37 -23.58 -11.39
CA THR A 9 3.34 -23.64 -12.43
C THR A 9 3.22 -22.32 -13.16
N VAL A 10 2.91 -22.39 -14.46
CA VAL A 10 2.36 -21.26 -15.22
C VAL A 10 0.89 -21.53 -15.55
N PRO A 11 0.05 -20.50 -15.73
CA PRO A 11 -1.38 -20.66 -15.94
C PRO A 11 -1.77 -21.55 -17.14
N SER A 12 -1.08 -21.41 -18.27
CA SER A 12 -1.29 -22.24 -19.48
C SER A 12 -1.08 -23.75 -19.25
N GLU A 13 -0.39 -24.12 -18.18
CA GLU A 13 -0.07 -25.49 -17.76
C GLU A 13 -0.93 -25.97 -16.58
N ARG A 14 -1.80 -25.12 -16.01
CA ARG A 14 -2.62 -25.40 -14.81
C ARG A 14 -3.94 -26.14 -15.13
N LEU A 15 -4.46 -25.97 -16.36
CA LEU A 15 -5.72 -26.59 -16.82
C LEU A 15 -5.61 -28.09 -17.16
N SER A 16 -4.40 -28.64 -17.28
CA SER A 16 -4.15 -30.05 -17.64
C SER A 16 -3.95 -31.01 -16.44
N GLY A 17 -4.26 -30.58 -15.22
CA GLY A 17 -4.02 -31.38 -14.01
C GLY A 17 -2.54 -31.38 -13.59
N LEU A 18 -1.95 -32.54 -13.31
CA LEU A 18 -0.52 -32.65 -12.97
C LEU A 18 0.41 -32.54 -14.19
N SER A 19 -0.15 -32.65 -15.41
CA SER A 19 0.56 -32.42 -16.67
C SER A 19 0.85 -30.92 -16.79
N GLY A 20 2.13 -30.53 -16.83
CA GLY A 20 2.56 -29.12 -16.95
C GLY A 20 3.19 -28.54 -15.67
N LYS A 21 3.06 -29.21 -14.52
CA LYS A 21 3.74 -28.76 -13.30
C LYS A 21 5.22 -29.17 -13.32
N THR A 22 6.10 -28.28 -12.85
CA THR A 22 7.51 -28.63 -12.59
C THR A 22 7.71 -28.86 -11.10
N PHE A 23 8.18 -30.06 -10.74
CA PHE A 23 8.36 -30.50 -9.36
C PHE A 23 9.82 -30.43 -8.96
N TYR A 24 10.05 -30.06 -7.70
CA TYR A 24 11.37 -30.05 -7.10
C TYR A 24 11.33 -30.71 -5.72
N ASP A 25 12.38 -31.47 -5.41
CA ASP A 25 12.53 -32.09 -4.11
C ASP A 25 13.02 -31.09 -3.03
N ALA A 26 13.09 -31.57 -1.79
CA ALA A 26 13.66 -30.80 -0.68
C ALA A 26 15.13 -30.38 -0.88
N ALA A 27 15.87 -30.97 -1.84
CA ALA A 27 17.20 -30.55 -2.24
C ALA A 27 17.17 -29.47 -3.36
N GLY A 28 16.01 -29.18 -3.95
CA GLY A 28 15.83 -28.20 -5.02
C GLY A 28 16.15 -28.80 -6.38
N LYS A 29 16.32 -30.13 -6.45
CA LYS A 29 16.55 -30.84 -7.68
C LYS A 29 15.20 -31.06 -8.36
N ARG A 30 15.14 -30.77 -9.67
CA ARG A 30 13.97 -31.10 -10.50
C ARG A 30 13.73 -32.62 -10.46
N ILE A 31 12.49 -32.99 -10.18
CA ILE A 31 12.01 -34.37 -10.10
C ILE A 31 10.81 -34.57 -11.01
N THR A 32 10.54 -35.81 -11.40
CA THR A 32 9.31 -36.16 -12.13
C THR A 32 8.12 -36.17 -11.16
N LEU A 33 6.91 -36.12 -11.72
CA LEU A 33 5.69 -36.34 -10.94
C LEU A 33 5.72 -37.69 -10.22
N GLU A 34 6.15 -38.75 -10.91
CA GLU A 34 6.26 -40.09 -10.32
C GLU A 34 7.23 -40.12 -9.14
N GLU A 35 8.38 -39.45 -9.25
CA GLU A 35 9.35 -39.33 -8.16
C GLU A 35 8.77 -38.55 -6.97
N ALA A 36 8.01 -37.47 -7.24
CA ALA A 36 7.34 -36.69 -6.20
C ALA A 36 6.27 -37.53 -5.46
N THR A 37 5.42 -38.25 -6.20
CA THR A 37 4.37 -39.11 -5.64
C THR A 37 4.96 -40.30 -4.87
N GLN A 38 6.00 -40.95 -5.40
CA GLN A 38 6.64 -42.09 -4.73
C GLN A 38 7.32 -41.68 -3.43
N LYS A 39 7.92 -40.49 -3.38
CA LYS A 39 8.55 -39.96 -2.17
C LYS A 39 7.52 -39.61 -1.10
N ALA A 40 6.43 -38.96 -1.48
CA ALA A 40 5.31 -38.70 -0.58
C ALA A 40 4.75 -40.00 0.03
N PHE A 41 4.56 -41.05 -0.79
CA PHE A 41 4.07 -42.35 -0.35
C PHE A 41 5.01 -43.06 0.64
N LEU A 42 6.33 -43.02 0.40
CA LEU A 42 7.32 -43.65 1.28
C LEU A 42 7.42 -42.98 2.65
N ASP A 43 7.18 -41.66 2.72
CA ASP A 43 7.22 -40.92 3.98
C ASP A 43 5.97 -41.16 4.84
N THR A 44 4.80 -41.37 4.23
CA THR A 44 3.58 -41.77 4.95
C THR A 44 3.78 -43.12 5.64
N GLN A 45 4.38 -44.11 4.96
CA GLN A 45 4.65 -45.43 5.55
C GLN A 45 5.65 -45.37 6.72
N LYS A 46 6.62 -44.46 6.66
CA LYS A 46 7.65 -44.34 7.70
C LYS A 46 7.13 -43.69 8.99
N ASN A 47 6.13 -42.82 8.88
CA ASN A 47 5.49 -42.18 10.05
C ASN A 47 4.52 -43.12 10.79
N ASP A 48 4.01 -44.17 10.13
CA ASP A 48 3.14 -45.17 10.75
C ASP A 48 3.92 -46.24 11.52
N GLU A 49 5.14 -46.58 11.09
CA GLU A 49 6.00 -47.55 11.81
C GLU A 49 6.57 -46.99 13.14
N ASP A 50 6.64 -45.66 13.29
CA ASP A 50 7.15 -45.01 14.51
C ASP A 50 6.06 -44.73 15.58
N LYS A 51 4.78 -45.02 15.30
CA LYS A 51 3.67 -44.83 16.26
C LYS A 51 3.35 -46.05 17.13
N ASP A 52 4.08 -47.16 16.98
CA ASP A 52 3.73 -48.46 17.60
C ASP A 52 4.51 -48.81 18.88
N CYS A 53 5.02 -47.82 19.63
CA CYS A 53 5.61 -48.06 20.94
C CYS A 53 5.25 -46.98 21.97
N ASP A 54 4.00 -46.96 22.44
CA ASP A 54 3.69 -46.75 23.87
C ASP A 54 2.17 -46.79 24.08
N ASN A 55 1.61 -47.98 24.28
CA ASN A 55 0.37 -48.08 25.03
C ASN A 55 0.32 -49.35 25.88
N LYS A 56 0.89 -49.25 27.09
CA LYS A 56 0.60 -50.17 28.20
C LYS A 56 -0.30 -49.48 29.21
N GLY A 57 -1.59 -49.72 29.04
CA GLY A 57 -2.48 -50.20 30.10
C GLY A 57 -3.06 -49.18 31.07
N ALA A 58 -4.39 -49.07 31.07
CA ALA A 58 -5.19 -49.11 32.30
C ALA A 58 -6.64 -49.52 31.98
N LYS A 59 -7.14 -50.46 32.78
CA LYS A 59 -8.49 -51.04 32.80
C LYS A 59 -9.49 -50.09 33.48
N GLU A 60 -10.70 -50.00 32.93
CA GLU A 60 -12.01 -50.45 33.49
C GLU A 60 -12.67 -49.58 34.58
N GLU A 61 -14.01 -49.63 34.53
CA GLU A 61 -15.06 -49.15 35.47
C GLU A 61 -15.41 -47.66 35.37
N GLY A 62 -16.66 -47.21 35.22
CA GLY A 62 -17.97 -47.84 35.33
C GLY A 62 -18.96 -46.85 35.99
N ASN A 63 -20.19 -46.80 35.47
CA ASN A 63 -21.45 -46.44 36.13
C ASN A 63 -21.99 -44.98 36.16
N HIS A 64 -23.23 -44.86 35.62
CA HIS A 64 -24.45 -44.20 36.15
C HIS A 64 -24.39 -42.69 36.54
N LYS A 65 -25.33 -41.81 36.17
CA LYS A 65 -26.81 -41.89 36.28
C LYS A 65 -27.47 -40.64 35.65
N ALA A 66 -28.74 -40.81 35.29
CA ALA A 66 -29.70 -39.80 34.81
C ALA A 66 -30.20 -38.83 35.92
N LEU A 67 -31.16 -37.97 35.51
CA LEU A 67 -31.98 -36.94 36.22
C LEU A 67 -31.52 -35.51 35.85
N ASP A 68 -32.36 -34.52 35.57
CA ASP A 68 -33.82 -34.43 35.59
C ASP A 68 -34.24 -33.20 34.76
N ALA A 69 -35.43 -33.25 34.18
CA ALA A 69 -36.07 -32.16 33.47
C ALA A 69 -36.67 -31.13 34.45
N LYS A 70 -36.55 -29.82 34.12
CA LYS A 70 -37.53 -28.80 34.50
C LYS A 70 -37.66 -27.74 33.40
N GLU A 71 -38.86 -27.72 32.82
CA GLU A 71 -39.44 -26.61 32.06
C GLU A 71 -39.53 -25.35 32.94
N HIS A 72 -39.32 -24.16 32.34
CA HIS A 72 -40.28 -23.06 32.40
C HIS A 72 -39.84 -21.83 31.59
N HIS A 73 -40.81 -21.32 30.83
CA HIS A 73 -41.07 -19.94 30.42
C HIS A 73 -40.51 -19.38 29.10
N ASP A 74 -41.44 -19.32 28.14
CA ASP A 74 -41.48 -18.48 26.94
C ASP A 74 -41.34 -16.99 27.24
N LEU A 75 -40.48 -16.31 26.47
CA LEU A 75 -40.71 -14.97 25.89
C LEU A 75 -39.94 -14.87 24.56
N PRO A 76 -40.48 -14.15 23.54
CA PRO A 76 -39.85 -14.04 22.23
C PRO A 76 -39.01 -12.76 22.16
N ASP A 77 -37.70 -12.89 22.06
CA ASP A 77 -36.84 -11.82 21.57
C ASP A 77 -36.44 -12.17 20.13
N ASN A 78 -36.97 -11.38 19.19
CA ASN A 78 -36.48 -11.29 17.83
C ASN A 78 -35.10 -10.62 17.88
N ASP A 79 -34.07 -11.41 18.08
CA ASP A 79 -32.74 -11.07 17.62
C ASP A 79 -32.59 -11.70 16.23
N ASP A 80 -32.80 -10.88 15.20
CA ASP A 80 -32.23 -11.13 13.88
C ASP A 80 -30.71 -11.09 14.06
N GLU A 81 -30.13 -12.20 14.51
CA GLU A 81 -28.73 -12.54 14.31
C GLU A 81 -28.54 -12.60 12.79
N VAL A 82 -28.22 -11.44 12.21
CA VAL A 82 -27.51 -11.40 10.94
C VAL A 82 -26.18 -12.07 11.25
N GLU A 83 -26.08 -13.35 10.91
CA GLU A 83 -24.79 -14.01 10.73
C GLU A 83 -24.02 -13.12 9.76
N GLU A 84 -23.13 -12.28 10.30
CA GLU A 84 -22.08 -11.66 9.51
C GLU A 84 -21.29 -12.84 8.97
N GLU A 85 -21.58 -13.20 7.71
CA GLU A 85 -20.64 -13.96 6.90
C GLU A 85 -19.32 -13.20 6.98
N VAL A 86 -18.44 -13.68 7.85
CA VAL A 86 -17.03 -13.39 7.79
C VAL A 86 -16.63 -13.87 6.40
N ILE A 87 -16.57 -12.93 5.46
CA ILE A 87 -15.85 -13.11 4.22
C ILE A 87 -14.41 -13.25 4.68
N GLU A 88 -14.01 -14.47 5.00
CA GLU A 88 -12.61 -14.85 4.94
C GLU A 88 -12.20 -14.48 3.52
N ASP A 89 -11.34 -13.47 3.38
CA ASP A 89 -10.51 -13.25 2.20
C ASP A 89 -9.54 -14.45 2.06
N ASP A 90 -10.10 -15.66 1.99
CA ASP A 90 -9.48 -16.77 1.32
C ASP A 90 -9.49 -16.37 -0.15
N VAL A 91 -8.44 -15.65 -0.54
CA VAL A 91 -8.03 -15.48 -1.93
C VAL A 91 -7.62 -16.86 -2.44
N SER A 92 -8.58 -17.78 -2.47
CA SER A 92 -8.44 -19.07 -3.10
C SER A 92 -8.53 -18.78 -4.58
N TYR A 93 -7.36 -18.53 -5.17
CA TYR A 93 -7.08 -18.61 -6.61
C TYR A 93 -7.36 -20.05 -7.10
N ARG A 94 -8.59 -20.53 -6.91
CA ARG A 94 -9.02 -21.93 -7.05
C ARG A 94 -9.60 -22.22 -8.42
N ASP A 95 -10.00 -21.22 -9.18
CA ASP A 95 -10.41 -21.38 -10.58
C ASP A 95 -9.23 -21.05 -11.49
N GLY A 96 -8.66 -22.06 -12.15
CA GLY A 96 -7.48 -21.98 -13.02
C GLY A 96 -7.65 -21.16 -14.30
N ILE A 97 -8.32 -20.01 -14.21
CA ILE A 97 -8.35 -18.96 -15.22
C ILE A 97 -7.05 -18.17 -15.07
N ASP A 98 -6.29 -18.06 -16.16
CA ASP A 98 -5.17 -17.13 -16.22
C ASP A 98 -5.74 -15.71 -16.24
N GLU A 99 -5.77 -15.07 -15.07
CA GLU A 99 -6.22 -13.68 -14.92
C GLU A 99 -5.41 -12.69 -15.77
N PHE A 100 -4.25 -13.13 -16.28
CA PHE A 100 -3.35 -12.33 -17.09
C PHE A 100 -3.23 -12.80 -18.54
N GLU A 101 -4.10 -13.71 -19.01
CA GLU A 101 -4.06 -14.22 -20.40
C GLU A 101 -4.16 -13.10 -21.44
N GLU A 102 -4.77 -11.97 -21.07
CA GLU A 102 -4.91 -10.80 -21.95
C GLU A 102 -3.59 -10.05 -22.23
N PHE A 103 -2.53 -10.31 -21.45
CA PHE A 103 -1.25 -9.62 -21.57
C PHE A 103 -0.21 -10.52 -22.26
N GLU A 104 -0.20 -10.59 -23.59
CA GLU A 104 0.72 -11.43 -24.38
C GLU A 104 2.22 -11.21 -24.07
N TRP A 105 2.57 -10.00 -23.60
CA TRP A 105 3.92 -9.58 -23.24
C TRP A 105 4.33 -9.93 -21.81
N MET A 106 3.48 -10.61 -21.06
CA MET A 106 3.72 -10.99 -19.67
C MET A 106 3.42 -12.46 -19.44
N GLU A 107 4.20 -13.10 -18.56
CA GLU A 107 3.93 -14.47 -18.14
C GLU A 107 3.99 -14.60 -16.61
N ALA A 108 2.87 -15.00 -16.00
CA ALA A 108 2.80 -15.26 -14.57
C ALA A 108 3.42 -16.61 -14.20
N ILE A 109 4.18 -16.62 -13.10
CA ILE A 109 4.82 -17.79 -12.49
C ILE A 109 4.34 -17.90 -11.05
N TYR A 110 3.82 -19.06 -10.69
CA TYR A 110 3.37 -19.38 -9.34
C TYR A 110 4.26 -20.47 -8.76
N GLY A 111 4.91 -20.18 -7.66
CA GLY A 111 5.71 -21.13 -6.89
C GLY A 111 5.02 -21.46 -5.57
N GLU A 112 4.90 -22.74 -5.22
CA GLU A 112 4.30 -23.18 -3.96
C GLU A 112 5.21 -24.19 -3.26
N ALA A 113 5.19 -24.17 -1.93
CA ALA A 113 5.75 -25.26 -1.12
C ALA A 113 4.62 -25.94 -0.35
N THR A 114 4.56 -27.26 -0.39
CA THR A 114 3.51 -28.07 0.23
C THR A 114 4.08 -29.16 1.12
N ILE A 115 3.30 -29.58 2.11
CA ILE A 115 3.54 -30.76 2.95
C ILE A 115 2.35 -31.71 2.83
N PRO A 116 2.54 -33.02 3.07
CA PRO A 116 1.41 -33.93 3.23
C PRO A 116 0.44 -33.43 4.31
N ASP A 117 -0.86 -33.50 4.05
CA ASP A 117 -1.89 -33.19 5.04
C ASP A 117 -2.34 -34.50 5.70
N ASP A 118 -2.05 -34.69 6.98
CA ASP A 118 -2.44 -35.89 7.72
C ASP A 118 -3.96 -36.02 7.91
N THR A 119 -4.73 -34.97 7.58
CA THR A 119 -6.20 -34.93 7.72
C THR A 119 -6.95 -35.18 6.40
N SER A 120 -6.24 -35.22 5.27
CA SER A 120 -6.80 -35.40 3.94
C SER A 120 -5.98 -36.44 3.15
N ASP A 121 -6.62 -37.54 2.75
CA ASP A 121 -5.98 -38.56 1.90
C ASP A 121 -5.61 -38.05 0.49
N THR A 122 -5.97 -36.81 0.13
CA THR A 122 -5.94 -36.35 -1.27
C THR A 122 -5.30 -34.98 -1.53
N GLU A 123 -5.21 -34.07 -0.55
CA GLU A 123 -4.68 -32.71 -0.77
C GLU A 123 -3.49 -32.40 0.13
N ALA A 124 -2.38 -31.98 -0.47
CA ALA A 124 -1.22 -31.49 0.27
C ALA A 124 -1.49 -30.07 0.81
N LYS A 125 -1.14 -29.82 2.07
CA LYS A 125 -1.26 -28.48 2.67
C LYS A 125 -0.17 -27.55 2.11
N ARG A 126 -0.58 -26.42 1.55
CA ARG A 126 0.33 -25.34 1.11
C ARG A 126 0.86 -24.57 2.32
N ILE A 127 2.18 -24.42 2.42
CA ILE A 127 2.87 -23.75 3.54
C ILE A 127 3.69 -22.53 3.11
N ALA A 128 3.88 -22.32 1.81
CA ALA A 128 4.49 -21.13 1.24
C ALA A 128 3.99 -20.86 -0.17
N ASN A 129 3.99 -19.60 -0.58
CA ASN A 129 3.60 -19.14 -1.91
C ASN A 129 4.57 -18.08 -2.44
N CYS A 130 4.78 -18.06 -3.75
CA CYS A 130 5.56 -17.08 -4.49
C CYS A 130 4.81 -16.72 -5.78
N VAL A 131 4.57 -15.43 -6.00
CA VAL A 131 3.99 -14.90 -7.24
C VAL A 131 5.05 -14.07 -7.94
N ALA A 132 5.33 -14.39 -9.20
CA ALA A 132 6.28 -13.67 -10.02
C ALA A 132 5.78 -13.54 -11.45
N LYS A 133 6.34 -12.60 -12.21
CA LYS A 133 5.99 -12.31 -13.61
C LYS A 133 7.25 -12.14 -14.43
N ILE A 134 7.33 -12.80 -15.59
CA ILE A 134 8.30 -12.46 -16.63
C ILE A 134 7.69 -11.33 -17.46
N ILE A 135 8.41 -10.23 -17.61
CA ILE A 135 8.00 -9.08 -18.40
C ILE A 135 8.82 -9.04 -19.68
N HIS A 136 8.17 -9.31 -20.83
CA HIS A 136 8.75 -9.20 -22.17
C HIS A 136 8.77 -7.74 -22.64
N ARG A 137 9.55 -6.92 -21.92
CA ARG A 137 9.62 -5.47 -22.11
C ARG A 137 9.91 -5.04 -23.55
N GLY A 138 10.60 -5.88 -24.33
CA GLY A 138 10.85 -5.61 -25.74
C GLY A 138 9.58 -5.42 -26.58
N GLU A 139 8.48 -6.08 -26.20
CA GLU A 139 7.21 -6.12 -26.93
C GLU A 139 6.36 -4.87 -26.66
N ILE A 140 6.41 -4.35 -25.43
CA ILE A 140 5.66 -3.17 -24.99
C ILE A 140 6.48 -1.88 -24.98
N ARG A 141 7.65 -1.85 -25.63
CA ARG A 141 8.59 -0.72 -25.53
C ARG A 141 8.00 0.65 -25.86
N GLY A 142 7.05 0.71 -26.80
CA GLY A 142 6.42 1.95 -27.26
C GLY A 142 5.38 2.52 -26.29
N SER A 143 4.86 1.69 -25.39
CA SER A 143 3.74 1.95 -24.48
C SER A 143 4.03 1.41 -23.07
N PHE A 144 5.31 1.25 -22.72
CA PHE A 144 5.77 0.45 -21.58
C PHE A 144 5.08 0.83 -20.27
N GLU A 145 5.04 2.12 -19.96
CA GLU A 145 4.41 2.61 -18.72
C GLU A 145 2.90 2.34 -18.71
N ALA A 146 2.20 2.64 -19.81
CA ALA A 146 0.76 2.42 -19.92
C ALA A 146 0.40 0.93 -19.86
N ASP A 147 1.18 0.06 -20.51
CA ASP A 147 0.95 -1.38 -20.49
C ASP A 147 1.25 -1.97 -19.10
N MET A 148 2.30 -1.50 -18.41
CA MET A 148 2.67 -1.96 -17.06
C MET A 148 1.71 -1.46 -15.97
N ASP A 149 0.94 -0.40 -16.20
CA ASP A 149 -0.02 0.14 -15.23
C ASP A 149 -1.26 -0.75 -15.05
N LEU A 150 -1.64 -1.50 -16.09
CA LEU A 150 -2.88 -2.27 -16.13
C LEU A 150 -2.89 -3.56 -15.28
N PRO A 151 -1.83 -4.41 -15.25
CA PRO A 151 -1.96 -5.75 -14.67
C PRO A 151 -1.96 -5.80 -13.15
N SER A 152 -1.14 -4.97 -12.49
CA SER A 152 -1.09 -4.91 -11.03
C SER A 152 -0.48 -3.60 -10.54
N ARG A 153 -0.71 -3.31 -9.26
CA ARG A 153 -0.03 -2.22 -8.57
C ARG A 153 1.49 -2.37 -8.64
N ASP A 154 2.02 -3.59 -8.54
CA ASP A 154 3.47 -3.82 -8.50
C ASP A 154 4.12 -3.65 -9.88
N THR A 155 3.43 -4.03 -10.97
CA THR A 155 3.89 -3.73 -12.33
C THR A 155 3.86 -2.22 -12.60
N SER A 156 2.81 -1.53 -12.16
CA SER A 156 2.73 -0.06 -12.24
C SER A 156 3.87 0.60 -11.46
N THR A 157 4.08 0.18 -10.22
CA THR A 157 5.09 0.76 -9.31
C THR A 157 6.51 0.53 -9.82
N VAL A 158 6.84 -0.66 -10.36
CA VAL A 158 8.18 -0.89 -10.93
C VAL A 158 8.39 -0.06 -12.20
N ALA A 159 7.35 0.12 -13.01
CA ALA A 159 7.43 0.94 -14.21
C ALA A 159 7.67 2.42 -13.87
N SER A 160 6.89 2.96 -12.93
CA SER A 160 6.99 4.37 -12.52
C SER A 160 8.22 4.66 -11.66
N GLU A 161 8.64 3.79 -10.74
CA GLU A 161 9.78 4.10 -9.86
C GLU A 161 11.14 3.89 -10.54
N LEU A 162 11.28 2.87 -11.39
CA LEU A 162 12.59 2.51 -11.96
C LEU A 162 12.80 3.03 -13.37
N PHE A 163 11.76 3.06 -14.18
CA PHE A 163 11.89 3.25 -15.62
C PHE A 163 11.21 4.53 -16.11
N ASP A 164 11.62 5.02 -17.27
CA ASP A 164 10.89 6.04 -18.01
C ASP A 164 9.70 5.41 -18.76
N ARG A 165 8.90 6.25 -19.43
CA ARG A 165 7.73 5.81 -20.22
C ARG A 165 8.03 4.77 -21.31
N TYR A 166 9.31 4.59 -21.65
CA TYR A 166 9.79 3.63 -22.64
C TYR A 166 10.49 2.43 -21.99
N GLY A 167 10.48 2.29 -20.67
CA GLY A 167 11.13 1.18 -19.96
C GLY A 167 12.66 1.29 -19.85
N ARG A 168 13.25 2.48 -20.01
CA ARG A 168 14.70 2.70 -19.77
C ARG A 168 14.92 3.15 -18.34
N LEU A 169 16.03 2.75 -17.73
CA LEU A 169 16.29 3.15 -16.35
C LEU A 169 16.35 4.67 -16.24
N LYS A 170 15.60 5.23 -15.28
CA LYS A 170 15.53 6.67 -15.02
C LYS A 170 16.93 7.26 -14.83
N ARG A 171 17.13 8.48 -15.35
CA ARG A 171 18.47 9.10 -15.44
C ARG A 171 19.06 9.35 -14.06
N GLU A 172 18.23 9.80 -13.12
CA GLU A 172 18.56 10.08 -11.73
C GLU A 172 19.05 8.84 -10.98
N LEU A 173 18.55 7.64 -11.31
CA LEU A 173 19.03 6.39 -10.72
C LEU A 173 20.40 5.96 -11.27
N ARG A 174 20.89 6.59 -12.35
CA ARG A 174 22.22 6.35 -12.94
C ARG A 174 23.22 7.43 -12.57
N GLU A 175 22.80 8.68 -12.63
CA GLU A 175 23.71 9.83 -12.71
C GLU A 175 23.70 10.70 -11.45
N HIS A 176 22.55 10.80 -10.77
CA HIS A 176 22.37 11.75 -9.67
C HIS A 176 23.34 11.45 -8.51
N PRO A 177 23.99 12.44 -7.88
CA PRO A 177 24.99 12.23 -6.83
C PRO A 177 24.50 11.36 -5.65
N VAL A 178 23.21 11.51 -5.30
CA VAL A 178 22.55 10.77 -4.21
C VAL A 178 21.56 9.68 -4.71
N LYS A 179 20.56 10.03 -5.55
CA LYS A 179 19.52 9.10 -6.04
C LYS A 179 20.07 7.84 -6.76
N LYS A 180 21.29 7.85 -7.31
CA LYS A 180 21.91 6.64 -7.88
C LYS A 180 22.37 5.60 -6.85
N GLY A 181 22.27 5.90 -5.54
CA GLY A 181 22.72 5.02 -4.47
C GLY A 181 24.19 4.68 -4.64
N PHE A 182 24.52 3.38 -4.61
CA PHE A 182 25.90 2.91 -4.82
C PHE A 182 26.38 3.02 -6.28
N GLY A 183 25.48 3.28 -7.24
CA GLY A 183 25.84 3.46 -8.65
C GLY A 183 26.34 2.18 -9.35
N VAL A 184 25.93 1.01 -8.85
CA VAL A 184 26.25 -0.31 -9.46
C VAL A 184 25.29 -0.72 -10.57
N TRP A 185 24.26 0.10 -10.82
CA TRP A 185 23.25 -0.11 -11.84
C TRP A 185 23.30 1.02 -12.87
N GLY A 186 23.16 0.68 -14.13
CA GLY A 186 23.32 1.57 -15.27
C GLY A 186 22.44 1.19 -16.45
N LYS A 187 22.94 1.51 -17.66
CA LYS A 187 22.21 1.31 -18.93
C LYS A 187 21.97 -0.15 -19.27
N GLU A 188 22.64 -1.09 -18.61
CA GLU A 188 22.36 -2.52 -18.71
C GLU A 188 20.90 -2.84 -18.34
N LEU A 189 20.31 -2.08 -17.43
CA LEU A 189 18.89 -2.21 -17.08
C LEU A 189 17.95 -1.68 -18.17
N ASP A 190 18.42 -0.98 -19.21
CA ASP A 190 17.54 -0.41 -20.24
C ASP A 190 16.95 -1.48 -21.18
N THR A 191 17.56 -2.67 -21.28
CA THR A 191 17.21 -3.67 -22.30
C THR A 191 17.05 -5.07 -21.74
N GLY A 192 16.33 -5.92 -22.47
CA GLY A 192 16.05 -7.31 -22.09
C GLY A 192 14.80 -7.43 -21.22
N ASP A 193 14.35 -8.66 -21.10
CA ASP A 193 13.23 -9.04 -20.25
C ASP A 193 13.68 -9.02 -18.79
N PHE A 194 12.75 -9.02 -17.86
CA PHE A 194 13.08 -9.13 -16.44
C PHE A 194 12.03 -9.96 -15.69
N LEU A 195 12.47 -10.54 -14.59
CA LEU A 195 11.58 -11.19 -13.62
C LEU A 195 11.16 -10.14 -12.58
N LEU A 196 9.87 -10.04 -12.28
CA LEU A 196 9.35 -9.30 -11.15
C LEU A 196 8.77 -10.29 -10.15
N ILE A 197 9.33 -10.38 -8.95
CA ILE A 197 8.74 -11.17 -7.86
C ILE A 197 7.88 -10.22 -7.02
N GLU A 198 6.57 -10.38 -7.12
CA GLU A 198 5.57 -9.55 -6.44
C GLU A 198 5.29 -10.04 -5.03
N LEU A 199 5.24 -11.35 -4.80
CA LEU A 199 4.87 -11.88 -3.49
C LEU A 199 5.74 -13.07 -3.12
N LEU A 200 6.19 -13.13 -1.87
CA LEU A 200 6.76 -14.32 -1.25
C LEU A 200 6.31 -14.42 0.21
N THR A 201 5.57 -15.48 0.55
CA THR A 201 5.05 -15.70 1.90
C THR A 201 5.34 -17.11 2.39
N VAL A 202 5.52 -17.26 3.71
CA VAL A 202 5.69 -18.55 4.39
C VAL A 202 4.82 -18.56 5.64
N GLU A 203 4.03 -19.61 5.82
CA GLU A 203 3.22 -19.83 7.02
C GLU A 203 4.08 -19.72 8.28
N LYS A 204 3.55 -19.06 9.31
CA LYS A 204 4.27 -18.70 10.55
C LYS A 204 5.01 -19.88 11.19
N ASP A 205 4.34 -21.03 11.28
CA ASP A 205 4.88 -22.23 11.92
C ASP A 205 5.98 -22.91 11.10
N HIS A 206 6.09 -22.56 9.82
CA HIS A 206 7.06 -23.09 8.87
C HIS A 206 8.21 -22.10 8.57
N GLN A 207 8.24 -20.95 9.24
CA GLN A 207 9.29 -19.95 9.05
C GLN A 207 10.64 -20.41 9.62
N ARG A 208 11.72 -19.73 9.17
CA ARG A 208 13.12 -19.98 9.60
C ARG A 208 13.66 -21.37 9.24
N GLN A 209 12.99 -22.10 8.36
CA GLN A 209 13.43 -23.41 7.85
C GLN A 209 14.09 -23.34 6.45
N GLY A 210 14.34 -22.12 5.94
CA GLY A 210 14.95 -21.91 4.62
C GLY A 210 14.00 -22.07 3.42
N ILE A 211 12.69 -22.27 3.67
CA ILE A 211 11.67 -22.48 2.63
C ILE A 211 11.59 -21.29 1.68
N ALA A 212 11.53 -20.06 2.19
CA ALA A 212 11.50 -18.83 1.38
C ALA A 212 12.71 -18.73 0.43
N THR A 213 13.92 -18.97 0.96
CA THR A 213 15.15 -19.00 0.17
C THR A 213 15.07 -20.03 -0.96
N LYS A 214 14.58 -21.22 -0.64
CA LYS A 214 14.46 -22.30 -1.61
C LYS A 214 13.48 -21.96 -2.72
N LEU A 215 12.31 -21.47 -2.34
CA LEU A 215 11.24 -21.13 -3.28
C LEU A 215 11.65 -19.97 -4.20
N ALA A 216 12.28 -18.92 -3.66
CA ALA A 216 12.80 -17.81 -4.45
C ALA A 216 13.85 -18.27 -5.49
N ASN A 217 14.77 -19.16 -5.10
CA ASN A 217 15.77 -19.71 -6.03
C ASN A 217 15.13 -20.59 -7.11
N ILE A 218 14.17 -21.44 -6.74
CA ILE A 218 13.46 -22.32 -7.68
C ILE A 218 12.69 -21.48 -8.73
N VAL A 219 11.98 -20.43 -8.30
CA VAL A 219 11.27 -19.52 -9.22
C VAL A 219 12.26 -18.77 -10.12
N GLN A 220 13.38 -18.31 -9.57
CA GLN A 220 14.44 -17.65 -10.34
C GLN A 220 15.07 -18.57 -11.39
N GLU A 221 15.38 -19.82 -11.04
CA GLU A 221 15.94 -20.82 -11.93
C GLU A 221 14.95 -21.19 -13.03
N TYR A 222 13.67 -21.41 -12.68
CA TYR A 222 12.61 -21.67 -13.65
C TYR A 222 12.49 -20.53 -14.67
N ALA A 223 12.47 -19.28 -14.21
CA ALA A 223 12.37 -18.11 -15.09
C ALA A 223 13.58 -18.00 -16.04
N GLN A 224 14.79 -18.30 -15.55
CA GLN A 224 16.04 -18.31 -16.36
C GLN A 224 16.08 -19.43 -17.39
N GLU A 225 15.52 -20.61 -17.07
CA GLU A 225 15.37 -21.71 -18.02
C GLU A 225 14.38 -21.37 -19.14
N LYS A 226 13.28 -20.70 -18.77
CA LYS A 226 12.17 -20.42 -19.67
C LYS A 226 12.46 -19.30 -20.67
N CYS A 227 12.90 -18.14 -20.18
CA CYS A 227 13.30 -17.04 -21.04
C CYS A 227 14.84 -16.97 -21.07
N ARG A 228 15.43 -17.27 -22.24
CA ARG A 228 16.88 -17.39 -22.45
C ARG A 228 17.62 -16.23 -21.78
N SER A 229 18.19 -16.51 -20.60
CA SER A 229 18.94 -15.57 -19.77
C SER A 229 18.16 -14.29 -19.48
N ILE A 230 17.11 -14.36 -18.66
CA ILE A 230 16.60 -13.19 -17.95
C ILE A 230 17.78 -12.52 -17.20
N PRO A 231 18.23 -11.33 -17.62
CA PRO A 231 19.43 -10.72 -17.07
C PRO A 231 19.22 -10.17 -15.66
N PHE A 232 17.98 -9.80 -15.30
CA PHE A 232 17.67 -9.09 -14.07
C PHE A 232 16.36 -9.59 -13.44
N SER A 233 16.35 -9.66 -12.11
CA SER A 233 15.16 -9.92 -11.30
C SER A 233 14.94 -8.80 -10.31
N PHE A 234 13.72 -8.30 -10.18
CA PHE A 234 13.33 -7.21 -9.29
C PHE A 234 12.40 -7.71 -8.20
N VAL A 235 12.58 -7.17 -6.99
CA VAL A 235 11.69 -7.33 -5.84
C VAL A 235 11.48 -5.97 -5.22
N TRP A 236 10.26 -5.69 -4.76
CA TRP A 236 10.03 -4.55 -3.89
C TRP A 236 10.38 -4.94 -2.44
N ALA A 237 11.17 -4.11 -1.76
CA ALA A 237 11.76 -4.37 -0.44
C ALA A 237 10.76 -4.61 0.72
N THR A 238 9.47 -4.56 0.47
CA THR A 238 8.39 -4.81 1.43
C THR A 238 7.74 -6.18 1.26
N HIS A 239 7.93 -6.86 0.13
CA HIS A 239 7.22 -8.08 -0.27
C HIS A 239 7.77 -9.37 0.35
N TYR A 240 7.86 -9.38 1.68
CA TYR A 240 7.89 -10.59 2.50
C TYR A 240 6.79 -10.45 3.55
N HIS A 241 5.59 -10.90 3.20
CA HIS A 241 4.42 -10.76 4.07
C HIS A 241 4.18 -12.04 4.87
N THR A 242 4.01 -11.87 6.17
CA THR A 242 3.27 -12.83 7.00
C THR A 242 1.80 -12.50 6.83
N THR A 243 0.97 -13.51 6.58
CA THR A 243 -0.50 -13.41 6.43
C THR A 243 -1.22 -12.72 7.61
N GLU A 244 -0.55 -12.51 8.75
CA GLU A 244 -1.06 -11.76 9.92
C GLU A 244 -1.09 -10.23 9.76
N TYR A 245 -0.60 -9.65 8.65
CA TYR A 245 -0.48 -8.18 8.52
C TYR A 245 -1.83 -7.45 8.41
N SER A 246 -2.93 -8.11 8.04
CA SER A 246 -4.23 -7.44 7.88
C SER A 246 -5.03 -7.35 9.20
N ILE A 247 -5.04 -8.40 10.03
CA ILE A 247 -5.95 -8.49 11.19
C ILE A 247 -5.33 -7.88 12.46
N GLU A 248 -4.05 -8.13 12.78
CA GLU A 248 -3.42 -7.59 14.00
C GLU A 248 -3.12 -6.07 13.87
N VAL A 249 -2.78 -5.61 12.67
CA VAL A 249 -2.34 -4.23 12.39
C VAL A 249 -3.50 -3.24 12.45
N ALA A 250 -4.72 -3.67 12.17
CA ALA A 250 -5.93 -2.85 12.26
C ALA A 250 -6.17 -2.29 13.68
N THR A 251 -5.70 -3.00 14.71
CA THR A 251 -5.85 -2.60 16.12
C THR A 251 -4.69 -1.75 16.66
N LEU A 252 -3.59 -1.63 15.91
CA LEU A 252 -2.38 -0.93 16.34
C LEU A 252 -2.48 0.59 16.13
N SER A 253 -1.89 1.36 17.06
CA SER A 253 -1.75 2.80 16.87
C SER A 253 -0.90 3.12 15.64
N SER A 254 -1.06 4.32 15.07
CA SER A 254 -0.28 4.75 13.89
C SER A 254 1.24 4.61 14.08
N LYS A 255 1.75 4.86 15.29
CA LYS A 255 3.17 4.73 15.63
C LYS A 255 3.62 3.27 15.63
N GLU A 256 2.78 2.39 16.17
CA GLU A 256 3.04 0.95 16.21
C GLU A 256 2.94 0.32 14.83
N ARG A 257 2.00 0.77 13.99
CA ARG A 257 1.91 0.40 12.57
C ARG A 257 3.17 0.79 11.80
N LYS A 258 3.61 2.05 11.91
CA LYS A 258 4.86 2.52 11.28
C LYS A 258 6.07 1.73 11.76
N ALA A 259 6.17 1.48 13.07
CA ALA A 259 7.25 0.67 13.63
C ALA A 259 7.19 -0.79 13.18
N SER A 260 5.99 -1.36 13.02
CA SER A 260 5.79 -2.72 12.52
C SER A 260 6.20 -2.82 11.05
N PHE A 261 5.70 -1.90 10.22
CA PHE A 261 6.08 -1.77 8.81
C PHE A 261 7.60 -1.67 8.64
N ASN A 262 8.25 -0.74 9.36
CA ASN A 262 9.70 -0.56 9.29
C ASN A 262 10.47 -1.83 9.69
N ARG A 263 9.98 -2.59 10.69
CA ARG A 263 10.58 -3.87 11.08
C ARG A 263 10.39 -4.94 10.00
N SER A 264 9.21 -5.03 9.39
CA SER A 264 8.93 -5.96 8.31
C SER A 264 9.76 -5.65 7.07
N GLN A 265 9.82 -4.39 6.67
CA GLN A 265 10.67 -3.92 5.58
C GLN A 265 12.15 -4.22 5.84
N ALA A 266 12.67 -3.92 7.03
CA ALA A 266 14.06 -4.23 7.37
C ALA A 266 14.37 -5.74 7.29
N ARG A 267 13.42 -6.61 7.68
CA ARG A 267 13.55 -8.07 7.56
C ARG A 267 13.53 -8.52 6.10
N ALA A 268 12.61 -8.00 5.31
CA ALA A 268 12.49 -8.30 3.88
C ALA A 268 13.75 -7.87 3.12
N VAL A 269 14.24 -6.65 3.35
CA VAL A 269 15.52 -6.15 2.79
C VAL A 269 16.67 -7.08 3.16
N ALA A 270 16.82 -7.43 4.44
CA ALA A 270 17.89 -8.32 4.88
C ALA A 270 17.79 -9.71 4.22
N PHE A 271 16.58 -10.25 4.08
CA PHE A 271 16.34 -11.51 3.40
C PHE A 271 16.77 -11.46 1.93
N TRP A 272 16.26 -10.50 1.15
CA TRP A 272 16.59 -10.38 -0.26
C TRP A 272 18.07 -10.09 -0.50
N ARG A 273 18.69 -9.25 0.34
CA ARG A 273 20.14 -9.02 0.32
C ARG A 273 20.95 -10.28 0.57
N SER A 274 20.47 -11.18 1.44
CA SER A 274 21.12 -12.48 1.68
C SER A 274 21.12 -13.38 0.45
N LEU A 275 20.15 -13.21 -0.46
CA LEU A 275 20.10 -13.89 -1.76
C LEU A 275 20.94 -13.18 -2.85
N GLY A 276 21.53 -12.03 -2.50
CA GLY A 276 22.40 -11.27 -3.40
C GLY A 276 21.68 -10.18 -4.21
N TYR A 277 20.44 -9.85 -3.88
CA TYR A 277 19.77 -8.66 -4.41
C TYR A 277 20.40 -7.39 -3.81
N ARG A 278 20.51 -6.32 -4.59
CA ARG A 278 21.04 -5.02 -4.15
C ARG A 278 20.13 -3.89 -4.58
N ARG A 279 20.09 -2.80 -3.82
CA ARG A 279 19.16 -1.69 -4.05
C ARG A 279 19.42 -0.98 -5.38
N VAL A 280 18.35 -0.63 -6.09
CA VAL A 280 18.41 0.16 -7.33
C VAL A 280 18.27 1.64 -6.99
N GLY A 281 19.40 2.35 -6.96
CA GLY A 281 19.41 3.74 -6.57
C GLY A 281 18.89 3.97 -5.14
N SER A 282 18.08 5.00 -4.96
CA SER A 282 17.40 5.32 -3.69
C SER A 282 15.99 4.75 -3.58
N THR A 283 15.56 3.89 -4.51
CA THR A 283 14.20 3.35 -4.55
C THR A 283 14.02 2.23 -3.52
N GLN A 284 12.78 1.76 -3.41
CA GLN A 284 12.46 0.59 -2.59
C GLN A 284 12.72 -0.73 -3.32
N PHE A 285 13.13 -0.72 -4.59
CA PHE A 285 13.41 -1.95 -5.31
C PHE A 285 14.82 -2.46 -5.06
N LEU A 286 14.93 -3.79 -4.96
CA LEU A 286 16.19 -4.50 -5.03
C LEU A 286 16.23 -5.28 -6.34
N CYS A 287 17.41 -5.38 -6.93
CA CYS A 287 17.65 -6.10 -8.18
C CYS A 287 18.73 -7.16 -7.99
N LEU A 288 18.55 -8.30 -8.65
CA LEU A 288 19.52 -9.38 -8.79
C LEU A 288 19.96 -9.46 -10.26
N ALA A 289 21.27 -9.32 -10.50
CA ALA A 289 21.85 -9.60 -11.80
C ALA A 289 22.15 -11.10 -11.95
N ALA A 290 21.77 -11.68 -13.09
CA ALA A 290 22.09 -13.06 -13.43
C ALA A 290 23.60 -13.27 -13.69
N ASP A 291 24.29 -12.26 -14.22
CA ASP A 291 25.74 -12.31 -14.39
C ASP A 291 26.44 -12.29 -13.02
N SER A 292 27.10 -13.40 -12.69
CA SER A 292 27.87 -13.55 -11.45
C SER A 292 29.05 -12.57 -11.33
N ASN A 293 29.52 -11.98 -12.44
CA ASN A 293 30.60 -10.99 -12.45
C ASN A 293 30.10 -9.54 -12.31
N HIS A 294 28.79 -9.32 -12.33
CA HIS A 294 28.19 -7.99 -12.24
C HIS A 294 28.65 -7.25 -10.96
N PRO A 295 28.92 -5.93 -11.01
CA PRO A 295 29.40 -5.18 -9.84
C PRO A 295 28.54 -5.34 -8.58
N SER A 296 27.21 -5.41 -8.73
CA SER A 296 26.30 -5.64 -7.60
C SER A 296 26.54 -6.97 -6.88
N ARG A 297 27.05 -8.01 -7.55
CA ARG A 297 27.39 -9.31 -6.94
C ARG A 297 28.63 -9.25 -6.05
N LYS A 298 29.47 -8.23 -6.23
CA LYS A 298 30.69 -8.00 -5.42
C LYS A 298 30.42 -7.10 -4.22
N LEU A 299 29.28 -6.42 -4.18
CA LEU A 299 28.86 -5.59 -3.06
C LEU A 299 28.35 -6.48 -1.92
N ALA A 300 28.88 -6.34 -0.70
CA ALA A 300 28.37 -7.09 0.44
C ALA A 300 26.99 -6.57 0.84
N ALA A 301 26.16 -7.44 1.42
CA ALA A 301 24.80 -7.08 1.86
C ALA A 301 24.79 -5.91 2.87
N ILE A 302 25.83 -5.81 3.71
CA ILE A 302 25.96 -4.76 4.73
C ILE A 302 26.44 -3.42 4.16
N ASP A 303 27.09 -3.45 2.99
CA ASP A 303 27.62 -2.27 2.30
C ASP A 303 26.62 -1.72 1.27
N ASP A 304 25.48 -2.40 1.09
CA ASP A 304 24.44 -1.99 0.15
C ASP A 304 23.76 -0.69 0.62
N TYR A 305 23.34 0.14 -0.34
CA TYR A 305 22.80 1.46 -0.04
C TYR A 305 21.47 1.36 0.70
N ASP A 306 21.33 2.12 1.79
CA ASP A 306 20.06 2.36 2.45
C ASP A 306 19.71 3.85 2.37
N PRO A 307 18.53 4.21 1.83
CA PRO A 307 18.13 5.60 1.75
C PRO A 307 17.99 6.19 3.17
N PRO A 308 18.38 7.47 3.35
CA PRO A 308 18.32 8.10 4.67
C PRO A 308 16.89 8.10 5.22
N VAL A 309 16.75 7.72 6.49
CA VAL A 309 15.49 7.81 7.23
C VAL A 309 15.20 9.28 7.51
N ARG A 310 14.03 9.79 7.12
CA ARG A 310 13.62 11.17 7.40
C ARG A 310 13.53 11.41 8.92
N ASN A 311 14.17 12.49 9.38
CA ASN A 311 13.97 13.08 10.70
C ASN A 311 13.11 14.34 10.54
N ASP A 312 11.83 14.27 10.89
CA ASP A 312 10.82 15.31 10.64
C ASP A 312 10.89 16.49 11.66
N THR A 313 12.05 16.83 12.22
CA THR A 313 12.17 17.83 13.30
C THR A 313 13.20 18.92 13.01
N VAL A 314 12.81 19.99 12.31
CA VAL A 314 13.51 21.28 12.39
C VAL A 314 12.46 22.41 12.32
N GLU A 315 12.42 23.27 13.34
CA GLU A 315 11.73 24.58 13.33
C GLU A 315 12.82 25.66 13.24
N ASP A 316 12.70 26.62 12.32
CA ASP A 316 13.65 27.74 12.19
C ASP A 316 12.90 29.08 12.00
N GLY A 317 13.12 30.02 12.91
CA GLY A 317 12.37 31.27 13.07
C GLY A 317 12.78 32.41 12.14
N ARG A 318 12.81 32.17 10.82
CA ARG A 318 13.04 33.20 9.79
C ARG A 318 11.72 33.74 9.23
N ASP A 319 11.74 34.97 8.68
CA ASP A 319 10.58 35.61 8.03
C ASP A 319 10.00 34.71 6.92
N PHE A 320 8.69 34.51 6.93
CA PHE A 320 7.99 33.41 6.24
C PHE A 320 8.22 33.40 4.73
N LYS A 321 8.23 34.56 4.09
CA LYS A 321 8.47 34.68 2.64
C LYS A 321 9.92 34.40 2.25
N ASP A 322 10.85 34.79 3.11
CA ASP A 322 12.28 34.59 2.88
C ASP A 322 12.76 33.21 3.32
N ALA A 323 12.02 32.59 4.24
CA ALA A 323 12.25 31.25 4.73
C ALA A 323 11.61 30.20 3.84
N TYR A 324 10.40 30.43 3.29
CA TYR A 324 9.57 29.45 2.58
C TYR A 324 9.00 29.95 1.22
N PRO A 325 9.82 30.51 0.29
CA PRO A 325 9.35 31.13 -0.95
C PRO A 325 8.56 30.22 -1.89
N VAL A 326 8.83 28.92 -2.01
CA VAL A 326 8.01 28.02 -2.84
C VAL A 326 6.69 27.69 -2.17
N HIS A 327 6.62 27.49 -0.86
CA HIS A 327 5.34 27.33 -0.17
C HIS A 327 4.51 28.61 -0.18
N TYR A 328 5.18 29.76 -0.09
CA TYR A 328 4.54 31.04 -0.32
C TYR A 328 4.04 31.11 -1.77
N CYS A 329 4.82 30.68 -2.75
CA CYS A 329 4.40 30.54 -4.14
C CYS A 329 3.25 29.54 -4.28
N ILE A 330 3.28 28.29 -3.84
CA ILE A 330 2.16 27.33 -3.91
C ILE A 330 0.89 27.87 -3.21
N ALA A 331 1.04 28.55 -2.07
CA ALA A 331 -0.09 29.19 -1.40
C ALA A 331 -0.58 30.47 -2.13
N HIS A 332 0.21 31.02 -3.06
CA HIS A 332 -0.04 32.29 -3.76
C HIS A 332 0.20 32.24 -5.30
N SER A 333 0.27 31.06 -5.91
CA SER A 333 0.46 30.78 -7.34
C SER A 333 -0.81 30.11 -7.84
N SER A 334 -0.95 30.09 -9.16
CA SER A 334 -2.15 29.69 -9.87
C SER A 334 -2.35 28.17 -9.97
N ASP A 335 -1.49 27.34 -9.38
CA ASP A 335 -1.49 25.90 -9.63
C ASP A 335 -2.45 25.17 -8.70
N THR A 336 -3.65 24.99 -9.23
CA THR A 336 -4.82 24.37 -8.58
C THR A 336 -4.95 22.88 -8.90
N ASP A 337 -3.94 22.33 -9.55
CA ASP A 337 -4.05 21.17 -10.42
C ASP A 337 -4.34 19.88 -9.68
N VAL A 338 -3.76 19.64 -8.49
CA VAL A 338 -4.01 18.39 -7.75
C VAL A 338 -5.47 18.32 -7.27
N ALA A 339 -5.99 19.40 -6.68
CA ALA A 339 -7.37 19.44 -6.20
C ALA A 339 -8.38 19.39 -7.37
N GLU A 340 -8.08 20.07 -8.48
CA GLU A 340 -8.91 20.03 -9.69
C GLU A 340 -8.88 18.65 -10.36
N MET A 341 -7.71 18.04 -10.53
CA MET A 341 -7.56 16.69 -11.06
C MET A 341 -8.31 15.67 -10.21
N MET A 342 -8.20 15.75 -8.87
CA MET A 342 -8.95 14.87 -7.98
C MET A 342 -10.46 15.07 -8.12
N HIS A 343 -10.92 16.33 -8.20
CA HIS A 343 -12.32 16.63 -8.48
C HIS A 343 -12.78 15.99 -9.80
N GLU A 344 -12.05 16.20 -10.89
CA GLU A 344 -12.38 15.65 -12.20
C GLU A 344 -12.43 14.12 -12.21
N LYS A 345 -11.39 13.46 -11.66
CA LYS A 345 -11.29 11.99 -11.58
C LYS A 345 -12.41 11.37 -10.75
N LEU A 346 -12.84 12.01 -9.67
CA LEU A 346 -13.95 11.52 -8.84
C LEU A 346 -15.31 11.81 -9.48
N ASN A 347 -15.47 13.00 -10.05
CA ASN A 347 -16.72 13.48 -10.63
C ASN A 347 -17.08 12.77 -11.95
N ALA A 348 -16.08 12.32 -12.72
CA ALA A 348 -16.29 11.56 -13.95
C ALA A 348 -17.14 10.30 -13.72
N ASP A 349 -16.96 9.64 -12.58
CA ASP A 349 -17.56 8.32 -12.29
C ASP A 349 -18.75 8.39 -11.33
N VAL A 350 -18.87 9.46 -10.53
CA VAL A 350 -19.82 9.57 -9.40
C VAL A 350 -21.28 9.29 -9.78
N GLY A 351 -21.64 9.63 -11.02
CA GLY A 351 -22.98 9.41 -11.58
C GLY A 351 -23.08 8.28 -12.61
N ARG A 352 -21.97 7.65 -12.99
CA ARG A 352 -21.89 6.66 -14.08
C ARG A 352 -21.79 5.22 -13.59
N VAL A 353 -21.21 5.00 -12.41
CA VAL A 353 -21.01 3.65 -11.86
C VAL A 353 -21.81 3.43 -10.57
N ALA A 354 -22.08 2.16 -10.25
CA ALA A 354 -22.74 1.78 -9.01
C ALA A 354 -21.88 2.17 -7.80
N GLY A 355 -22.51 2.51 -6.69
CA GLY A 355 -21.80 3.05 -5.53
C GLY A 355 -20.75 2.12 -4.91
N PRO A 356 -21.00 0.80 -4.74
CA PRO A 356 -19.96 -0.11 -4.26
C PRO A 356 -18.74 -0.16 -5.18
N VAL A 357 -18.96 -0.22 -6.49
CA VAL A 357 -17.91 -0.21 -7.52
C VAL A 357 -17.13 1.12 -7.50
N TRP A 358 -17.83 2.25 -7.32
CA TRP A 358 -17.18 3.55 -7.16
C TRP A 358 -16.27 3.57 -5.92
N CYS A 359 -16.74 3.02 -4.80
CA CYS A 359 -15.95 2.97 -3.57
C CYS A 359 -14.73 2.06 -3.72
N GLU A 360 -14.88 0.89 -4.35
CA GLU A 360 -13.77 -0.01 -4.64
C GLU A 360 -12.69 0.67 -5.49
N TRP A 361 -13.08 1.32 -6.59
CA TRP A 361 -12.14 2.00 -7.48
C TRP A 361 -11.47 3.23 -6.86
N LYS A 362 -12.12 3.86 -5.88
CA LYS A 362 -11.67 5.12 -5.27
C LYS A 362 -11.26 4.94 -3.79
N ASP A 363 -11.04 3.71 -3.32
CA ASP A 363 -10.75 3.43 -1.90
C ASP A 363 -9.54 4.22 -1.38
N HIS A 364 -8.53 4.39 -2.24
CA HIS A 364 -7.33 5.17 -1.94
C HIS A 364 -7.57 6.66 -1.65
N TYR A 365 -8.75 7.21 -1.97
CA TYR A 365 -9.15 8.58 -1.61
C TYR A 365 -9.77 8.69 -0.21
N PHE A 366 -10.05 7.57 0.47
CA PHE A 366 -10.79 7.56 1.73
C PHE A 366 -9.90 7.39 2.97
N GLN A 367 -8.58 7.48 2.82
CA GLN A 367 -7.61 7.19 3.88
C GLN A 367 -7.80 8.06 5.14
N HIS A 368 -8.28 9.29 4.94
CA HIS A 368 -8.58 10.25 6.02
C HIS A 368 -10.05 10.32 6.40
N MET A 369 -10.89 9.47 5.80
CA MET A 369 -12.31 9.42 6.07
C MET A 369 -12.61 8.45 7.21
N LEU A 370 -13.64 8.76 8.00
CA LEU A 370 -14.11 7.84 9.03
C LEU A 370 -14.75 6.59 8.39
N PRO A 371 -14.49 5.37 8.92
CA PRO A 371 -14.98 4.12 8.31
C PRO A 371 -16.50 4.07 8.08
N HIS A 372 -17.29 4.63 9.01
CA HIS A 372 -18.75 4.65 8.86
C HIS A 372 -19.21 5.65 7.78
N VAL A 373 -18.41 6.68 7.48
CA VAL A 373 -18.70 7.66 6.43
C VAL A 373 -18.32 7.09 5.07
N SER A 374 -17.17 6.41 4.95
CA SER A 374 -16.77 5.73 3.72
C SER A 374 -17.74 4.59 3.36
N ALA A 375 -18.20 3.81 4.34
CA ALA A 375 -19.24 2.80 4.12
C ALA A 375 -20.54 3.39 3.56
N ASN A 376 -20.94 4.58 4.02
CA ASN A 376 -22.13 5.28 3.52
C ASN A 376 -21.99 5.77 2.08
N LEU A 377 -20.77 5.92 1.55
CA LEU A 377 -20.55 6.31 0.16
C LEU A 377 -21.06 5.24 -0.81
N ALA A 378 -21.01 3.95 -0.44
CA ALA A 378 -21.42 2.85 -1.31
C ALA A 378 -22.91 2.90 -1.66
N THR A 379 -23.75 3.37 -0.74
CA THR A 379 -25.21 3.40 -0.93
C THR A 379 -25.75 4.79 -1.26
N ASN A 380 -24.96 5.86 -1.09
CA ASN A 380 -25.45 7.23 -1.19
C ASN A 380 -24.69 8.10 -2.21
N LYS A 381 -25.31 8.28 -3.38
CA LYS A 381 -24.76 9.14 -4.45
C LYS A 381 -24.55 10.59 -4.03
N SER A 382 -25.42 11.14 -3.17
CA SER A 382 -25.31 12.53 -2.71
C SER A 382 -24.06 12.73 -1.85
N LEU A 383 -23.70 11.73 -1.03
CA LEU A 383 -22.47 11.77 -0.24
C LEU A 383 -21.21 11.66 -1.10
N ARG A 384 -21.22 10.78 -2.11
CA ARG A 384 -20.11 10.70 -3.07
C ARG A 384 -19.91 12.02 -3.82
N GLN A 385 -21.00 12.63 -4.28
CA GLN A 385 -20.95 13.95 -4.91
C GLN A 385 -20.46 15.02 -3.93
N GLY A 386 -20.92 15.00 -2.68
CA GLY A 386 -20.49 15.97 -1.67
C GLY A 386 -19.02 15.87 -1.31
N PHE A 387 -18.48 14.65 -1.21
CA PHE A 387 -17.05 14.43 -1.04
C PHE A 387 -16.27 14.92 -2.27
N THR A 388 -16.75 14.60 -3.47
CA THR A 388 -16.15 15.05 -4.74
C THR A 388 -16.12 16.57 -4.87
N ASN A 389 -17.19 17.26 -4.50
CA ASN A 389 -17.31 18.72 -4.56
C ASN A 389 -16.36 19.42 -3.57
N MET A 390 -15.99 18.76 -2.47
CA MET A 390 -15.03 19.31 -1.51
C MET A 390 -13.69 19.66 -2.18
N PHE A 391 -13.24 18.86 -3.16
CA PHE A 391 -12.00 19.11 -3.89
C PHE A 391 -12.08 20.38 -4.76
N ASP A 392 -13.25 20.70 -5.35
CA ASP A 392 -13.43 21.96 -6.09
C ASP A 392 -13.48 23.18 -5.15
N HIS A 393 -14.00 23.03 -3.93
CA HIS A 393 -13.91 24.09 -2.92
C HIS A 393 -12.48 24.32 -2.44
N ILE A 394 -11.69 23.25 -2.30
CA ILE A 394 -10.25 23.35 -2.02
C ILE A 394 -9.52 24.06 -3.17
N ALA A 395 -9.78 23.65 -4.41
CA ALA A 395 -9.24 24.32 -5.60
C ALA A 395 -9.63 25.81 -5.63
N SER A 396 -10.86 26.14 -5.23
CA SER A 396 -11.31 27.54 -5.12
C SER A 396 -10.48 28.36 -4.13
N CYS A 397 -10.13 27.79 -2.97
CA CYS A 397 -9.23 28.45 -2.02
C CYS A 397 -7.84 28.69 -2.63
N LEU A 398 -7.28 27.69 -3.31
CA LEU A 398 -5.97 27.79 -3.95
C LEU A 398 -5.96 28.83 -5.08
N ARG A 399 -6.99 28.87 -5.94
CA ARG A 399 -7.19 29.92 -6.97
C ARG A 399 -7.20 31.33 -6.37
N LEU A 400 -7.75 31.46 -5.17
CA LEU A 400 -7.82 32.72 -4.42
C LEU A 400 -6.56 33.01 -3.59
N LYS A 401 -5.51 32.21 -3.72
CA LYS A 401 -4.25 32.36 -2.97
C LYS A 401 -4.46 32.27 -1.46
N GLN A 402 -5.36 31.39 -1.05
CA GLN A 402 -5.70 31.13 0.34
C GLN A 402 -5.33 29.69 0.70
N ALA A 403 -4.65 29.52 1.83
CA ALA A 403 -4.40 28.19 2.38
C ALA A 403 -5.75 27.46 2.58
N PRO A 404 -5.88 26.18 2.21
CA PRO A 404 -7.13 25.42 2.32
C PRO A 404 -7.37 24.99 3.78
N THR A 405 -7.57 25.97 4.67
CA THR A 405 -8.01 25.74 6.04
C THR A 405 -9.49 25.38 6.07
N THR A 406 -9.95 24.75 7.16
CA THR A 406 -11.38 24.48 7.36
C THR A 406 -12.24 25.73 7.17
N GLU A 407 -11.80 26.87 7.69
CA GLU A 407 -12.52 28.16 7.54
C GLU A 407 -12.61 28.60 6.07
N ASN A 408 -11.50 28.59 5.35
CA ASN A 408 -11.46 29.05 3.97
C ASN A 408 -12.27 28.14 3.03
N VAL A 409 -12.19 26.81 3.22
CA VAL A 409 -12.94 25.85 2.40
C VAL A 409 -14.44 25.95 2.65
N LEU A 410 -14.86 26.11 3.91
CA LEU A 410 -16.27 26.35 4.23
C LEU A 410 -16.75 27.70 3.68
N GLY A 411 -15.91 28.73 3.71
CA GLY A 411 -16.18 30.01 3.06
C GLY A 411 -16.37 29.88 1.54
N ALA A 412 -15.52 29.08 0.87
CA ALA A 412 -15.66 28.78 -0.55
C ALA A 412 -16.97 28.02 -0.86
N LEU A 413 -17.34 27.06 -0.02
CA LEU A 413 -18.63 26.36 -0.11
C LEU A 413 -19.82 27.32 0.03
N ASP A 414 -19.78 28.22 1.01
CA ASP A 414 -20.85 29.20 1.23
C ASP A 414 -20.99 30.16 0.04
N ALA A 415 -19.88 30.51 -0.61
CA ALA A 415 -19.86 31.35 -1.80
C ALA A 415 -20.32 30.63 -3.08
N ALA A 416 -20.15 29.31 -3.18
CA ALA A 416 -20.38 28.54 -4.41
C ALA A 416 -21.86 28.40 -4.82
N THR A 417 -22.82 28.76 -3.95
CA THR A 417 -24.27 28.59 -4.19
C THR A 417 -24.65 27.17 -4.68
N GLU A 418 -23.99 26.15 -4.13
CA GLU A 418 -24.08 24.76 -4.58
C GLU A 418 -25.54 24.23 -4.56
N TRP A 419 -25.99 23.71 -5.70
CA TRP A 419 -27.28 23.04 -5.82
C TRP A 419 -27.22 21.80 -6.72
N PRO A 420 -27.68 20.62 -6.26
CA PRO A 420 -28.15 20.32 -4.90
C PRO A 420 -27.02 20.43 -3.85
N PRO A 421 -27.34 20.63 -2.55
CA PRO A 421 -26.34 20.91 -1.51
C PRO A 421 -25.63 19.62 -1.04
N CYS A 422 -24.95 18.93 -1.95
CA CYS A 422 -24.31 17.65 -1.71
C CYS A 422 -23.15 17.77 -0.71
N THR A 423 -22.32 18.81 -0.80
CA THR A 423 -21.20 19.01 0.15
C THR A 423 -21.70 19.21 1.58
N ARG A 424 -22.78 20.00 1.77
CA ARG A 424 -23.40 20.14 3.08
C ARG A 424 -23.99 18.81 3.58
N ASN A 425 -24.57 18.00 2.70
CA ASN A 425 -25.07 16.67 3.06
C ASN A 425 -23.93 15.77 3.55
N PHE A 426 -22.78 15.81 2.87
CA PHE A 426 -21.57 15.09 3.25
C PHE A 426 -21.08 15.48 4.65
N LEU A 427 -20.95 16.79 4.92
CA LEU A 427 -20.57 17.29 6.24
C LEU A 427 -21.57 16.89 7.34
N GLN A 428 -22.86 16.99 7.07
CA GLN A 428 -23.92 16.61 8.02
C GLN A 428 -23.93 15.12 8.37
N ARG A 429 -23.36 14.26 7.53
CA ARG A 429 -23.27 12.81 7.73
C ARG A 429 -21.89 12.33 8.19
N GLY A 430 -21.11 13.21 8.80
CA GLY A 430 -19.84 12.88 9.44
C GLY A 430 -18.60 13.08 8.55
N GLY A 431 -18.78 13.52 7.31
CA GLY A 431 -17.67 13.98 6.47
C GLY A 431 -17.00 15.23 7.04
N SER A 432 -15.73 15.46 6.71
CA SER A 432 -14.98 16.61 7.19
C SER A 432 -14.15 17.27 6.08
N VAL A 433 -13.88 18.57 6.22
CA VAL A 433 -12.93 19.28 5.34
C VAL A 433 -11.54 18.64 5.44
N ALA A 434 -11.12 18.29 6.66
CA ALA A 434 -9.84 17.63 6.92
C ALA A 434 -9.66 16.35 6.09
N SER A 435 -10.72 15.54 5.93
CA SER A 435 -10.63 14.30 5.14
C SER A 435 -10.30 14.53 3.67
N ALA A 436 -10.67 15.67 3.09
CA ALA A 436 -10.36 16.02 1.71
C ALA A 436 -9.03 16.78 1.60
N VAL A 437 -8.77 17.74 2.49
CA VAL A 437 -7.52 18.53 2.43
C VAL A 437 -6.30 17.65 2.71
N LEU A 438 -6.37 16.76 3.70
CA LEU A 438 -5.28 15.82 3.97
C LEU A 438 -5.04 14.88 2.79
N GLN A 439 -6.10 14.49 2.07
CA GLN A 439 -5.98 13.66 0.89
C GLN A 439 -5.29 14.41 -0.26
N VAL A 440 -5.63 15.68 -0.49
CA VAL A 440 -4.94 16.54 -1.48
C VAL A 440 -3.46 16.71 -1.11
N LEU A 441 -3.17 16.98 0.17
CA LEU A 441 -1.79 17.15 0.63
C LEU A 441 -0.98 15.86 0.50
N GLU A 442 -1.54 14.70 0.89
CA GLU A 442 -0.83 13.43 0.73
C GLU A 442 -0.62 13.06 -0.74
N PHE A 443 -1.56 13.35 -1.62
CA PHE A 443 -1.38 13.10 -3.05
C PHE A 443 -0.32 14.03 -3.66
N ALA A 444 -0.33 15.31 -3.28
CA ALA A 444 0.71 16.24 -3.72
C ALA A 444 2.09 15.87 -3.14
N MET A 445 2.14 15.35 -1.91
CA MET A 445 3.34 14.76 -1.32
C MET A 445 3.83 13.53 -2.09
N ASP A 446 2.91 12.66 -2.50
CA ASP A 446 3.23 11.44 -3.24
C ASP A 446 3.72 11.76 -4.65
N GLN A 447 3.39 12.92 -5.22
CA GLN A 447 3.83 13.35 -6.54
C GLN A 447 5.07 14.29 -6.55
N ASP A 448 5.55 14.68 -5.37
CA ASP A 448 6.69 15.57 -5.19
C ASP A 448 8.03 14.93 -5.61
N GLU A 449 8.95 15.71 -6.18
CA GLU A 449 10.20 15.20 -6.78
C GLU A 449 11.21 14.60 -5.77
N MET A 450 11.17 15.07 -4.53
CA MET A 450 12.11 14.66 -3.49
C MET A 450 11.49 13.66 -2.52
N ILE A 451 10.18 13.74 -2.33
CA ILE A 451 9.49 12.95 -1.32
C ILE A 451 8.49 11.92 -1.84
N GLY A 452 8.08 12.06 -3.09
CA GLY A 452 7.15 11.21 -3.81
C GLY A 452 7.80 10.54 -5.04
N ASP A 453 6.98 10.26 -6.06
CA ASP A 453 7.35 9.64 -7.33
C ASP A 453 7.86 10.64 -8.38
N GLY A 454 7.68 11.94 -8.13
CA GLY A 454 8.06 13.05 -9.00
C GLY A 454 7.17 13.24 -10.23
N GLU A 455 5.98 12.63 -10.29
CA GLU A 455 5.03 12.77 -11.40
C GLU A 455 4.66 14.24 -11.65
N HIS A 456 4.52 15.04 -10.58
CA HIS A 456 4.19 16.45 -10.70
C HIS A 456 5.33 17.23 -11.37
N GLN A 457 6.58 17.03 -10.93
CA GLN A 457 7.75 17.64 -11.58
C GLN A 457 7.89 17.20 -13.04
N ALA A 458 7.64 15.93 -13.34
CA ALA A 458 7.73 15.40 -14.70
C ALA A 458 6.65 15.98 -15.65
N THR A 459 5.49 16.34 -15.10
CA THR A 459 4.36 16.88 -15.86
C THR A 459 4.44 18.39 -16.05
N PHE A 460 4.96 19.10 -15.04
CA PHE A 460 4.96 20.56 -14.96
C PHE A 460 6.39 21.16 -14.90
N GLU A 461 7.39 20.44 -15.41
CA GLU A 461 8.82 20.82 -15.34
C GLU A 461 9.04 22.27 -15.80
N GLU A 462 8.42 22.68 -16.91
CA GLU A 462 8.57 24.03 -17.47
C GLU A 462 8.03 25.11 -16.51
N ASP A 463 6.88 24.88 -15.88
CA ASP A 463 6.25 25.83 -14.96
C ASP A 463 6.97 25.85 -13.59
N ILE A 464 7.45 24.70 -13.13
CA ILE A 464 8.16 24.58 -11.85
C ILE A 464 9.58 25.17 -11.93
N ASP A 465 10.28 25.01 -13.06
CA ASP A 465 11.61 25.59 -13.29
C ASP A 465 11.59 27.13 -13.31
N GLU A 466 10.43 27.75 -13.55
CA GLU A 466 10.24 29.20 -13.43
C GLU A 466 10.14 29.68 -11.97
N LEU A 467 9.90 28.77 -11.02
CA LEU A 467 9.84 29.05 -9.60
C LEU A 467 11.25 29.11 -8.97
N LYS A 468 11.39 29.92 -7.92
CA LYS A 468 12.66 29.99 -7.17
C LYS A 468 12.80 28.78 -6.26
N GLU A 469 13.79 27.92 -6.50
CA GLU A 469 14.15 26.80 -5.60
C GLU A 469 14.32 27.26 -4.13
N CYS A 470 13.71 26.54 -3.20
CA CYS A 470 13.94 26.69 -1.77
C CYS A 470 14.33 25.40 -1.07
N ARG A 471 15.06 25.55 0.05
CA ARG A 471 15.49 24.43 0.90
C ARG A 471 14.33 23.59 1.42
N ASN A 472 13.14 24.18 1.52
CA ASN A 472 11.99 23.54 2.14
C ASN A 472 10.87 23.19 1.17
N ASP A 473 11.06 23.21 -0.15
CA ASP A 473 10.02 22.89 -1.15
C ASP A 473 9.29 21.57 -0.89
N ASN A 474 9.94 20.71 -0.10
CA ASN A 474 9.53 19.35 0.21
C ASN A 474 9.13 19.18 1.71
N GLU A 475 8.95 20.27 2.48
CA GLU A 475 8.57 20.26 3.90
C GLU A 475 7.03 20.22 4.08
N TRP A 476 6.37 19.24 3.49
CA TRP A 476 4.91 19.10 3.53
C TRP A 476 4.28 18.99 4.93
N ALA A 477 5.05 18.53 5.92
CA ALA A 477 4.64 18.57 7.32
C ALA A 477 4.43 20.01 7.85
N PHE A 478 5.09 21.00 7.26
CA PHE A 478 4.87 22.41 7.54
C PHE A 478 3.63 22.93 6.81
N VAL A 479 3.44 22.59 5.52
CA VAL A 479 2.23 22.93 4.74
C VAL A 479 0.96 22.46 5.43
N ARG A 480 0.98 21.21 5.91
CA ARG A 480 -0.12 20.64 6.69
C ARG A 480 -0.46 21.47 7.93
N ARG A 481 0.56 21.97 8.65
CA ARG A 481 0.36 22.83 9.82
C ARG A 481 -0.22 24.19 9.45
N LEU A 482 0.21 24.78 8.33
CA LEU A 482 -0.34 26.03 7.81
C LEU A 482 -1.81 25.92 7.41
N CYS A 483 -2.21 24.77 6.88
CA CYS A 483 -3.61 24.48 6.59
C CYS A 483 -4.46 24.25 7.86
N GLY A 484 -3.85 24.30 9.06
CA GLY A 484 -4.52 24.12 10.34
C GLY A 484 -4.57 22.66 10.82
N PHE A 485 -3.90 21.73 10.13
CA PHE A 485 -3.98 20.28 10.40
C PHE A 485 -2.75 19.74 11.15
N ALA A 486 -2.16 20.56 12.02
CA ALA A 486 -1.09 20.19 12.92
C ALA A 486 -1.57 19.12 13.91
N ASP A 487 -1.06 17.89 13.82
CA ASP A 487 -1.39 16.80 14.75
C ASP A 487 -2.86 16.31 14.79
N GLU A 488 -3.66 16.50 13.73
CA GLU A 488 -4.99 15.87 13.59
C GLU A 488 -4.95 14.35 13.29
N ARG A 489 -4.02 13.59 13.90
CA ARG A 489 -4.30 12.17 14.23
C ARG A 489 -4.80 12.01 15.67
N LYS A 490 -5.08 13.11 16.38
CA LYS A 490 -5.71 13.11 17.70
C LYS A 490 -6.76 14.22 17.80
N ASN A 491 -8.01 13.86 17.53
CA ASN A 491 -9.22 14.26 18.26
C ASN A 491 -10.49 13.88 17.48
N PHE A 492 -10.66 12.58 17.18
CA PHE A 492 -12.02 12.07 16.97
C PHE A 492 -12.59 11.73 18.33
N GLY A 493 -13.18 12.73 18.99
CA GLY A 493 -13.75 12.55 20.31
C GLY A 493 -13.86 13.83 21.13
N MET A 494 -14.46 14.89 20.58
CA MET A 494 -15.18 15.87 21.39
C MET A 494 -16.21 16.55 20.48
N GLY A 495 -17.48 16.26 20.74
CA GLY A 495 -18.59 16.87 20.01
C GLY A 495 -18.52 18.38 20.14
N VAL A 496 -18.53 19.07 19.00
CA VAL A 496 -19.00 20.44 18.96
C VAL A 496 -20.51 20.34 19.08
N GLU A 497 -21.03 20.43 20.30
CA GLU A 497 -22.42 20.79 20.52
C GLU A 497 -22.66 22.13 19.83
N LEU A 498 -23.35 22.08 18.69
CA LEU A 498 -24.06 23.22 18.16
C LEU A 498 -25.14 23.58 19.19
N GLY A 499 -24.78 24.47 20.12
CA GLY A 499 -25.72 25.13 21.01
C GLY A 499 -26.71 25.92 20.19
N MET A 500 -27.87 25.33 19.94
CA MET A 500 -29.06 26.04 19.49
C MET A 500 -29.40 27.11 20.52
N GLU A 501 -29.29 28.38 20.11
CA GLU A 501 -29.86 29.50 20.83
C GLU A 501 -31.39 29.32 20.93
N THR A 502 -31.87 28.98 22.12
CA THR A 502 -33.23 29.33 22.54
C THR A 502 -33.12 30.46 23.54
N GLY A 503 -33.64 31.62 23.14
CA GLY A 503 -33.46 32.88 23.85
C GLY A 503 -34.14 32.98 25.22
N GLY A 504 -33.80 34.08 25.89
CA GLY A 504 -34.65 34.73 26.88
C GLY A 504 -34.08 34.80 28.29
N GLY A 505 -33.86 36.03 28.76
CA GLY A 505 -33.83 36.35 30.20
C GLY A 505 -32.51 36.94 30.68
N GLY A 506 -32.51 38.24 30.96
CA GLY A 506 -31.33 38.98 31.38
C GLY A 506 -30.95 38.81 32.85
N HIS A 507 -29.73 39.24 33.18
CA HIS A 507 -29.48 40.20 34.25
C HIS A 507 -28.01 40.67 34.20
N GLN A 508 -27.84 41.99 34.31
CA GLN A 508 -26.56 42.70 34.52
C GLN A 508 -25.76 42.13 35.70
N LEU A 509 -24.42 42.24 35.67
CA LEU A 509 -23.66 43.09 36.60
C LEU A 509 -22.15 43.21 36.25
N LEU A 510 -21.78 44.47 36.00
CA LEU A 510 -20.50 45.20 36.09
C LEU A 510 -19.17 44.54 36.57
N GLY A 511 -18.12 44.87 35.80
CA GLY A 511 -16.88 45.53 36.25
C GLY A 511 -15.79 44.65 36.89
N LYS A 512 -14.50 44.73 36.54
CA LYS A 512 -13.68 45.93 36.32
C LYS A 512 -12.43 45.60 35.49
N ARG A 513 -12.03 46.60 34.70
CA ARG A 513 -10.73 46.72 34.03
C ARG A 513 -9.59 46.85 35.04
N THR A 514 -8.44 46.27 34.73
CA THR A 514 -7.13 46.85 35.03
C THR A 514 -6.32 46.91 33.74
N ARG A 515 -5.63 48.04 33.59
CA ARG A 515 -5.00 48.61 32.41
C ARG A 515 -3.52 48.72 32.74
N GLU A 516 -2.67 48.11 31.93
CA GLU A 516 -1.21 48.27 31.82
C GLU A 516 -0.84 47.42 30.59
N GLU A 517 -0.11 47.83 29.56
CA GLU A 517 0.48 49.10 29.15
C GLU A 517 0.62 48.98 27.61
N GLN A 518 0.24 50.03 26.88
CA GLN A 518 0.45 50.10 25.44
C GLN A 518 1.92 50.46 25.16
N THR A 519 2.63 49.54 24.54
CA THR A 519 3.62 49.83 23.50
C THR A 519 3.02 49.15 22.25
N GLY A 520 2.53 49.85 21.25
CA GLY A 520 3.18 50.96 20.57
C GLY A 520 4.12 50.37 19.53
N ASP A 521 3.58 49.58 18.59
CA ASP A 521 4.20 49.40 17.29
C ASP A 521 3.13 49.25 16.22
N GLU A 522 3.43 49.91 15.12
CA GLU A 522 2.52 50.45 14.14
C GLU A 522 1.97 49.38 13.20
N GLN A 523 0.74 49.60 12.76
CA GLN A 523 0.24 49.05 11.51
C GLN A 523 1.14 49.54 10.38
N GLU A 524 2.11 48.73 9.95
CA GLU A 524 2.76 48.92 8.66
C GLU A 524 2.33 47.84 7.67
N SER A 525 1.37 48.27 6.86
CA SER A 525 1.17 47.86 5.48
C SER A 525 2.48 47.82 4.68
N TYR A 526 2.87 46.65 4.19
CA TYR A 526 3.71 46.49 2.99
C TYR A 526 3.22 45.24 2.25
N LEU A 527 2.41 45.38 1.18
CA LEU A 527 2.85 45.55 -0.21
C LEU A 527 4.03 44.64 -0.56
N ILE A 528 3.62 43.47 -1.03
CA ILE A 528 4.38 42.30 -1.46
C ILE A 528 5.04 42.59 -2.82
N CYS A 529 6.36 42.41 -2.94
CA CYS A 529 7.08 42.20 -4.22
C CYS A 529 7.41 40.73 -4.39
#